data_AF-A0A3D2YH93-F1
#
_entry.id   AF-A0A3D2YH93-F1
#
_cell.length_a   1.000
_cell.length_b   1.000
_cell.length_c   1.000
_cell.angle_alpha   90.00
_cell.angle_beta   90.00
_cell.angle_gamma   90.00
#
_symmetry.space_group_name_H-M   'P 1'
#
loop_
_entity.id
_entity.type
_entity.pdbx_description
1 polymer ?
#
loop_
_entity_poly.entity_id
_entity_poly.type
_entity_poly.pdbx_seq_one_letter_code
_entity_poly.pdbx_strand_id
1 'polypeptide(L)' 'SDLRESGAIEQDADIVMFLYRDDYYNADTEKRNVAECIVAKNRHGETGKVELRWMPEYTAFGTLETRYDEDE' A
#
# COMPACT_ATOMS: atom_id res chain seq x y z
N SER A 1 8.02 4.12 -13.83
CA SER A 1 6.70 4.12 -14.51
C SER A 1 6.37 2.71 -14.95
N ASP A 2 5.96 1.89 -14.00
CA ASP A 2 5.54 0.49 -14.19
C ASP A 2 4.30 0.38 -15.08
N LEU A 3 3.55 1.47 -15.22
CA LEU A 3 2.35 1.54 -16.07
C LEU A 3 2.61 2.18 -17.43
N ARG A 4 3.85 2.58 -17.76
CA ARG A 4 4.14 3.21 -19.06
C ARG A 4 3.83 2.28 -20.24
N GLU A 5 3.99 0.98 -20.04
CA GLU A 5 3.67 -0.04 -21.06
C GLU A 5 2.17 -0.37 -21.13
N SER A 6 1.39 0.03 -20.11
CA SER A 6 -0.06 -0.14 -20.09
C SER A 6 -0.81 0.92 -20.94
N GLY A 7 -0.08 1.85 -21.56
CA GLY A 7 -0.61 2.83 -22.49
C GLY A 7 -1.55 3.83 -21.83
N ALA A 8 -2.83 3.81 -22.25
CA ALA A 8 -3.82 4.80 -21.84
C ALA A 8 -4.28 4.64 -20.37
N ILE A 9 -4.08 3.48 -19.74
CA ILE A 9 -4.60 3.19 -18.39
C ILE A 9 -4.06 4.17 -17.35
N GLU A 10 -2.75 4.46 -17.36
CA GLU A 10 -2.15 5.42 -16.43
C GLU A 10 -2.71 6.83 -16.64
N GLN A 11 -2.98 7.19 -17.89
CA GLN A 11 -3.46 8.53 -18.24
C GLN A 11 -4.94 8.70 -17.88
N ASP A 12 -5.77 7.71 -18.17
CA ASP A 12 -7.23 7.78 -18.03
C ASP A 12 -7.70 7.57 -16.59
N ALA A 13 -6.92 6.86 -15.75
CA ALA A 13 -7.30 6.63 -14.36
C ALA A 13 -7.43 7.94 -13.55
N ASP A 14 -8.45 8.03 -12.71
CA ASP A 14 -8.58 9.11 -11.71
C ASP A 14 -7.71 8.84 -10.49
N ILE A 15 -7.63 7.58 -10.08
CA ILE A 15 -6.82 7.10 -8.97
C ILE A 15 -6.00 5.88 -9.42
N VAL A 16 -4.73 5.85 -9.05
CA VAL A 16 -3.85 4.69 -9.21
C VAL A 16 -3.28 4.33 -7.86
N MET A 17 -3.46 3.07 -7.46
CA MET A 17 -2.92 2.52 -6.21
C MET A 17 -2.04 1.31 -6.52
N PHE A 18 -0.87 1.27 -5.90
CA PHE A 18 -0.02 0.09 -5.86
C PHE A 18 -0.07 -0.55 -4.49
N LEU A 19 -0.02 -1.87 -4.45
CA LEU A 19 0.13 -2.63 -3.22
C LEU A 19 1.53 -3.23 -3.20
N TYR A 20 2.27 -2.95 -2.14
CA TYR A 20 3.58 -3.53 -1.89
C TYR A 20 3.58 -4.29 -0.59
N ARG A 21 4.19 -5.48 -0.59
CA ARG A 21 4.36 -6.32 0.59
C ARG A 21 5.81 -6.70 0.71
N ASP A 22 6.50 -6.13 1.70
CA ASP A 22 7.92 -6.40 1.89
C ASP A 22 8.16 -7.87 2.27
N ASP A 23 7.27 -8.43 3.09
CA ASP A 23 7.33 -9.82 3.57
C ASP A 23 7.18 -10.86 2.46
N TYR A 24 6.65 -10.48 1.30
CA TYR A 24 6.55 -11.34 0.13
C TYR A 24 7.88 -11.47 -0.61
N TYR A 25 8.70 -10.42 -0.60
CA TYR A 25 9.99 -10.38 -1.31
C TYR A 25 11.19 -10.57 -0.39
N ASN A 26 11.06 -10.24 0.89
CA ASN A 26 12.11 -10.30 1.91
C ASN A 26 11.59 -11.07 3.14
N ALA A 27 12.03 -12.32 3.29
CA ALA A 27 11.63 -13.18 4.41
C ALA A 27 12.13 -12.68 5.78
N ASP A 28 13.19 -11.88 5.81
CA ASP A 28 13.83 -11.36 7.02
C ASP A 28 13.34 -9.95 7.40
N THR A 29 12.30 -9.44 6.74
CA THR A 29 11.74 -8.13 7.05
C THR A 29 11.17 -8.05 8.47
N GLU A 30 11.30 -6.88 9.09
CA GLU A 30 10.63 -6.53 10.34
C GLU A 30 9.14 -6.18 10.11
N LYS A 31 8.75 -5.86 8.87
CA LYS A 31 7.39 -5.47 8.49
C LYS A 31 6.52 -6.66 8.06
N ARG A 32 6.53 -7.74 8.85
CA ARG A 32 5.71 -8.93 8.56
C ARG A 32 4.23 -8.62 8.62
N ASN A 33 3.46 -9.16 7.68
CA ASN A 33 2.01 -8.95 7.59
C ASN A 33 1.62 -7.47 7.48
N VAL A 34 2.51 -6.62 6.96
CA VAL A 34 2.22 -5.23 6.62
C VAL A 34 2.25 -5.08 5.10
N ALA A 35 1.23 -4.42 4.57
CA ALA A 35 1.19 -4.00 3.19
C ALA A 35 1.21 -2.47 3.11
N GLU A 36 1.98 -1.93 2.18
CA GLU A 36 1.96 -0.50 1.87
C GLU A 36 1.01 -0.28 0.67
N CYS A 37 -0.05 0.49 0.89
CA CYS A 37 -0.90 1.02 -0.16
C CYS A 37 -0.35 2.37 -0.60
N ILE A 38 0.11 2.45 -1.84
CA ILE A 38 0.74 3.64 -2.42
C ILE A 38 -0.25 4.26 -3.39
N VAL A 39 -0.84 5.39 -3.00
CA VAL A 39 -1.67 6.21 -3.89
C VAL A 39 -0.72 6.99 -4.80
N ALA A 40 -0.42 6.43 -5.97
CA ALA A 40 0.52 7.00 -6.93
C ALA A 40 -0.10 8.10 -7.81
N LYS A 41 -1.42 8.07 -7.99
CA LYS A 41 -2.18 9.12 -8.69
C LYS A 41 -3.50 9.34 -7.97
N ASN A 42 -3.89 10.59 -7.82
CA ASN A 42 -5.21 11.00 -7.35
C ASN A 42 -5.56 12.35 -7.99
N ARG A 43 -6.52 12.39 -8.92
CA ARG A 43 -6.94 13.65 -9.58
C ARG A 43 -7.72 14.58 -8.66
N HIS A 44 -8.25 14.07 -7.55
CA HIS A 44 -9.16 14.79 -6.66
C HIS A 44 -8.59 15.05 -5.26
N GLY A 45 -7.29 14.78 -5.05
CA GLY A 45 -6.67 14.93 -3.74
C GLY A 45 -5.20 14.58 -3.75
N GLU A 46 -4.66 14.37 -2.56
CA GLU A 46 -3.23 14.09 -2.38
C GLU A 46 -2.90 12.63 -2.72
N THR A 47 -1.64 12.45 -3.11
CA THR A 47 -0.97 11.15 -3.18
C THR A 47 -0.30 10.84 -1.84
N GLY A 48 0.02 9.58 -1.59
CA GLY A 48 0.59 9.20 -0.31
C GLY A 48 0.75 7.71 -0.14
N LYS A 49 1.20 7.32 1.04
CA LYS A 49 1.41 5.93 1.43
C LYS A 49 0.64 5.67 2.72
N VAL A 50 -0.04 4.54 2.77
CA VAL A 50 -0.79 4.10 3.93
C VAL A 50 -0.40 2.66 4.23
N GLU A 51 0.01 2.40 5.47
CA GLU A 51 0.29 1.04 5.91
C GLU A 51 -1.02 0.35 6.34
N LEU A 52 -1.18 -0.88 5.89
CA LEU A 52 -2.33 -1.74 6.13
C LEU A 52 -1.85 -3.04 6.76
N ARG A 53 -2.67 -3.60 7.66
CA ARG A 53 -2.46 -4.97 8.13
C ARG A 53 -2.88 -5.95 7.05
N TRP A 54 -2.01 -6.87 6.67
CA TRP A 54 -2.32 -8.00 5.78
C TRP A 54 -2.69 -9.24 6.59
N MET A 55 -3.80 -9.89 6.26
CA MET A 55 -4.27 -11.12 6.90
C MET A 55 -4.39 -12.23 5.85
N PRO A 56 -3.33 -13.03 5.64
CA PRO A 56 -3.28 -14.01 4.55
C PRO A 56 -4.34 -15.10 4.68
N GLU A 57 -4.73 -15.46 5.90
CA GLU A 57 -5.73 -16.50 6.18
C GLU A 57 -7.12 -16.13 5.66
N TYR A 58 -7.38 -14.82 5.50
CA TYR A 58 -8.65 -14.27 5.05
C TYR A 58 -8.56 -13.55 3.70
N THR A 59 -7.35 -13.45 3.11
CA THR A 59 -7.08 -12.62 1.92
C THR A 59 -7.63 -11.20 2.09
N ALA A 60 -7.39 -10.59 3.26
CA ALA A 60 -8.03 -9.34 3.65
C ALA A 60 -7.02 -8.32 4.20
N PHE A 61 -7.36 -7.04 4.05
CA PHE A 61 -6.65 -5.92 4.66
C PHE A 61 -7.44 -5.39 5.86
N GLY A 62 -6.73 -4.98 6.91
CA GLY A 62 -7.29 -4.32 8.08
C GLY A 62 -6.53 -3.05 8.43
N THR A 63 -7.11 -2.24 9.32
CA THR A 63 -6.42 -1.09 9.89
C THR A 63 -5.19 -1.57 10.66
N LEU A 64 -4.04 -0.95 10.39
CA LEU A 64 -2.88 -1.10 11.24
C LEU A 64 -3.13 -0.27 12.48
N GLU A 65 -3.48 -0.91 13.60
CA GLU A 65 -3.54 -0.21 14.89
C GLU A 65 -2.12 0.22 15.25
N THR A 66 -1.77 1.46 14.93
CA THR A 66 -0.65 2.12 15.57
C THR A 66 -1.13 2.41 16.98
N ARG A 67 -0.72 1.58 17.94
CA ARG A 67 -0.69 2.06 19.33
C ARG A 67 0.25 3.26 19.27
N TYR A 68 -0.30 4.47 19.34
CA TYR A 68 0.49 5.56 19.87
C TYR A 68 0.83 5.07 21.27
N ASP A 69 2.07 4.63 21.47
CA ASP A 69 2.59 4.58 22.83
C ASP A 69 2.46 6.03 23.31
N GLU A 70 1.39 6.29 24.09
CA GLU A 70 1.33 7.44 24.98
C GLU A 70 2.38 7.22 26.07
N ASP A 71 3.65 7.17 25.68
CA ASP A 71 4.79 7.13 26.58
C ASP A 71 5.57 8.44 26.39
N GLU A 72 5.30 9.35 27.33
CA GLU A 72 5.98 10.62 27.73
C GLU A 72 5.92 11.86 26.82
#